data_AF-A0A8I1G265-F1
#
_entry.id   AF-A0A8I1G265-F1
#
_cell.length_a   1.000
_cell.length_b   1.000
_cell.length_c   1.000
_cell.angle_alpha   90.00
_cell.angle_beta   90.00
_cell.angle_gamma   90.00
#
_symmetry.space_group_name_H-M   'P 1'
#
loop_
_entity.id
_entity.type
_entity.pdbx_description
1 polymer ?
#
loop_
_entity_poly.entity_id
_entity_poly.type
_entity_poly.pdbx_seq_one_letter_code
_entity_poly.pdbx_strand_id
1 'polypeptide(L)'
;MPNYLTGYLKATIVILSAGLSGCDLANGATESGVYQKYTNGPFREPTIVMSPGWRMDDHGKEALIFGSSQCPDANGNTTSEGGCVLIENHSETVAVIVVDATKQFRRQETWTIEHKKDRTIVMRPDNSYVMPWVK
;
A
#
# COMPACT_ATOMS: atom_id res chain seq x y z
N MET A 1 3.15 -55.93 45.24
CA MET A 1 4.11 -54.84 44.97
C MET A 1 5.26 -55.42 44.16
N PRO A 2 5.85 -54.69 43.20
CA PRO A 2 5.23 -53.76 42.23
C PRO A 2 4.86 -54.60 40.96
N ASN A 3 4.77 -54.14 39.70
CA ASN A 3 4.54 -52.79 39.16
C ASN A 3 3.63 -52.87 37.90
N TYR A 4 3.19 -51.73 37.39
CA TYR A 4 2.77 -51.53 36.00
C TYR A 4 3.93 -50.94 35.19
N LEU A 5 3.93 -51.09 33.85
CA LEU A 5 4.00 -49.96 32.91
C LEU A 5 3.93 -50.44 31.45
N THR A 6 2.76 -50.24 30.84
CA THR A 6 2.50 -50.41 29.41
C THR A 6 3.40 -49.48 28.59
N GLY A 7 4.07 -50.01 27.57
CA GLY A 7 4.94 -49.23 26.69
C GLY A 7 4.15 -48.26 25.82
N TYR A 8 4.16 -46.97 26.17
CA TYR A 8 3.61 -45.91 25.32
C TYR A 8 4.56 -45.64 24.15
N LEU A 9 4.17 -46.08 22.95
CA LEU A 9 4.76 -45.61 21.69
C LEU A 9 4.58 -44.09 21.60
N LYS A 10 5.69 -43.35 21.69
CA LYS A 10 5.71 -41.90 21.46
C LYS A 10 5.46 -41.65 19.96
N ALA A 11 4.23 -41.27 19.61
CA ALA A 11 3.94 -40.73 18.29
C ALA A 11 4.61 -39.36 18.13
N THR A 12 5.72 -39.31 17.39
CA THR A 12 6.40 -38.06 17.07
C THR A 12 5.60 -37.31 16.00
N ILE A 13 4.90 -36.25 16.39
CA ILE A 13 4.24 -35.35 15.46
C ILE A 13 5.33 -34.54 14.73
N VAL A 14 5.58 -34.88 13.47
CA VAL A 14 6.39 -34.05 12.57
C VAL A 14 5.51 -32.91 12.09
N ILE A 15 5.66 -31.75 12.72
CA ILE A 15 5.04 -30.51 12.24
C ILE A 15 5.82 -30.10 10.98
N LEU A 16 5.31 -30.46 9.80
CA LEU A 16 5.70 -29.77 8.57
C LEU A 16 5.14 -28.35 8.66
N SER A 17 5.97 -27.43 9.13
CA SER A 17 5.79 -26.01 8.90
C SER A 17 5.84 -25.77 7.40
N ALA A 18 4.67 -25.74 6.74
CA ALA A 18 4.55 -25.23 5.39
C ALA A 18 5.16 -23.83 5.38
N GLY A 19 6.25 -23.66 4.62
CA GLY A 19 6.96 -22.39 4.55
C GLY A 19 6.01 -21.30 4.05
N LEU A 20 5.73 -20.32 4.91
CA LEU A 20 4.97 -19.13 4.54
C LEU A 20 5.75 -18.39 3.45
N SER A 21 5.31 -18.54 2.20
CA SER A 21 5.77 -17.73 1.07
C SER A 21 5.21 -16.31 1.23
N GLY A 22 5.81 -15.54 2.15
CA GLY A 22 5.26 -14.27 2.64
C GLY A 22 6.32 -13.24 3.05
N CYS A 23 7.55 -13.36 2.54
CA CYS A 23 8.67 -12.48 2.92
C CYS A 23 9.21 -11.58 1.79
N ASP A 24 8.73 -11.71 0.54
CA ASP A 24 9.20 -10.85 -0.58
C ASP A 24 8.36 -9.59 -0.81
N LEU A 25 7.13 -9.51 -0.27
CA LEU A 25 6.22 -8.40 -0.53
C LEU A 25 6.70 -7.05 0.07
N ALA A 26 7.61 -7.09 1.04
CA ALA A 26 8.14 -5.89 1.71
C ALA A 26 9.07 -5.04 0.82
N ASN A 27 9.59 -5.60 -0.29
CA ASN A 27 10.54 -4.93 -1.17
C ASN A 27 9.87 -4.16 -2.34
N GLY A 28 8.65 -4.53 -2.73
CA GLY A 28 7.93 -3.84 -3.82
C GLY A 28 7.31 -2.49 -3.41
N ALA A 29 7.05 -2.28 -2.12
CA ALA A 29 6.52 -1.00 -1.60
C ALA A 29 7.50 0.17 -1.78
N THR A 30 8.79 -0.14 -1.93
CA THR A 30 9.87 0.83 -2.21
C THR A 30 10.00 1.23 -3.69
N GLU A 31 9.28 0.56 -4.61
CA GLU A 31 9.30 0.85 -6.06
C GLU A 31 7.96 1.39 -6.59
N SER A 32 7.15 2.02 -5.73
CA SER A 32 5.97 2.78 -6.17
C SER A 32 6.39 4.01 -6.98
N GLY A 33 6.58 3.80 -8.29
CA GLY A 33 7.32 4.68 -9.20
C GLY A 33 6.67 6.00 -9.60
N VAL A 34 6.08 6.75 -8.66
CA VAL A 34 5.68 8.16 -8.86
C VAL A 34 6.09 9.00 -7.64
N TYR A 35 7.39 9.26 -7.53
CA TYR A 35 7.95 10.22 -6.59
C TYR A 35 8.31 11.52 -7.32
N GLN A 36 7.35 12.44 -7.48
CA GLN A 36 7.70 13.82 -7.82
C GLN A 36 7.96 14.61 -6.54
N LYS A 37 9.22 14.61 -6.10
CA LYS A 37 9.66 15.36 -4.92
C LYS A 37 9.74 16.85 -5.26
N TYR A 38 8.71 17.59 -4.88
CA TYR A 38 8.73 19.05 -4.94
C TYR A 38 9.70 19.62 -3.89
N THR A 39 10.54 20.57 -4.29
CA THR A 39 11.51 21.26 -3.43
C THR A 39 11.30 22.78 -3.39
N ASN A 40 10.30 23.29 -4.10
CA ASN A 40 9.93 24.70 -4.20
C ASN A 40 8.40 24.79 -4.34
N GLY A 41 7.81 25.93 -3.94
CA GLY A 41 6.36 26.18 -3.98
C GLY A 41 5.72 26.23 -2.58
N PRO A 42 4.38 26.21 -2.48
CA PRO A 42 3.68 26.05 -1.20
C PRO A 42 3.92 24.66 -0.57
N PHE A 43 4.20 23.64 -1.40
CA PHE A 43 4.67 22.33 -0.97
C PHE A 43 6.14 22.42 -0.53
N ARG A 44 6.36 22.73 0.75
CA ARG A 44 7.70 22.95 1.35
C ARG A 44 8.39 21.67 1.81
N GLU A 45 7.69 20.55 1.80
CA GLU A 45 8.12 19.24 2.28
C GLU A 45 7.75 18.17 1.23
N PRO A 46 8.37 16.98 1.22
CA PRO A 46 8.16 15.99 0.15
C PRO A 46 6.74 15.40 0.17
N THR A 47 5.81 16.06 -0.54
CA THR A 47 4.48 15.53 -0.85
C THR A 47 4.58 14.44 -1.91
N ILE A 48 3.99 13.27 -1.65
CA ILE A 48 3.80 12.23 -2.67
C ILE A 48 2.54 12.57 -3.47
N VAL A 49 2.65 12.50 -4.79
CA VAL A 49 1.55 12.84 -5.71
C VAL A 49 1.27 11.63 -6.61
N MET A 50 0.08 11.06 -6.48
CA MET A 50 -0.42 10.06 -7.43
C MET A 50 -1.41 10.74 -8.37
N SER A 51 -1.09 10.75 -9.66
CA SER A 51 -1.93 11.31 -10.72
C SER A 51 -3.30 10.61 -10.80
N PRO A 52 -4.35 11.25 -11.35
CA PRO A 52 -5.66 10.65 -11.47
C PRO A 52 -5.59 9.40 -12.34
N GLY A 53 -6.11 8.27 -11.86
CA GLY A 53 -6.06 7.00 -12.56
C GLY A 53 -4.72 6.26 -12.46
N TRP A 54 -3.87 6.59 -11.47
CA TRP A 54 -2.69 5.79 -11.17
C TRP A 54 -3.06 4.34 -10.85
N ARG A 55 -2.21 3.39 -11.25
CA ARG A 55 -2.52 1.95 -11.28
C ARG A 55 -1.88 1.21 -10.13
N MET A 56 -2.69 0.54 -9.30
CA MET A 56 -2.23 -0.34 -8.24
C MET A 56 -2.58 -1.81 -8.49
N ASP A 57 -1.89 -2.68 -7.76
CA ASP A 57 -2.37 -4.03 -7.47
C ASP A 57 -3.48 -4.00 -6.40
N ASP A 58 -4.63 -4.58 -6.74
CA ASP A 58 -5.76 -4.84 -5.85
C ASP A 58 -5.97 -6.35 -5.73
N HIS A 59 -5.05 -7.01 -5.02
CA HIS A 59 -5.02 -8.46 -4.77
C HIS A 59 -4.86 -9.27 -6.07
N GLY A 60 -3.82 -8.96 -6.84
CA GLY A 60 -3.51 -9.61 -8.13
C GLY A 60 -4.34 -9.10 -9.30
N LYS A 61 -4.95 -7.92 -9.19
CA LYS A 61 -5.79 -7.30 -10.23
C LYS A 61 -5.46 -5.82 -10.38
N GLU A 62 -5.52 -5.31 -11.61
CA GLU A 62 -5.36 -3.88 -11.88
C GLU A 62 -6.53 -3.08 -11.27
N ALA A 63 -6.20 -2.01 -10.53
CA ALA A 63 -7.17 -1.01 -10.09
C ALA A 63 -6.63 0.41 -10.32
N LEU A 64 -7.54 1.36 -10.53
CA LEU A 64 -7.27 2.77 -10.77
C LEU A 64 -7.61 3.58 -9.52
N ILE A 65 -6.75 4.52 -9.15
CA ILE A 65 -6.89 5.36 -7.96
C ILE A 65 -7.14 6.81 -8.35
N PHE A 66 -8.09 7.44 -7.67
CA PHE A 66 -8.41 8.86 -7.80
C PHE A 66 -8.53 9.49 -6.42
N GLY A 67 -7.95 10.67 -6.23
CA GLY A 67 -8.17 11.50 -5.05
C GLY A 67 -9.25 12.56 -5.28
N SER A 68 -9.26 13.58 -4.42
CA SER A 68 -10.09 14.78 -4.54
C SER A 68 -9.28 16.07 -4.74
N SER A 69 -7.96 16.00 -4.61
CA SER A 69 -7.08 17.17 -4.67
C SER A 69 -6.87 17.64 -6.12
N GLN A 70 -6.59 18.94 -6.24
CA GLN A 70 -6.04 19.50 -7.47
C GLN A 70 -4.60 19.01 -7.67
N CYS A 71 -4.22 18.77 -8.92
CA CYS A 71 -2.91 18.28 -9.28
C CYS A 71 -1.89 19.45 -9.36
N PRO A 72 -0.69 19.33 -8.78
CA PRO A 72 0.37 20.31 -8.97
C PRO A 72 1.01 20.21 -10.36
N ASP A 73 1.50 21.33 -10.89
CA ASP A 73 2.37 21.38 -12.07
C ASP A 73 3.80 20.90 -11.73
N ALA A 74 4.72 20.95 -12.69
CA ALA A 74 6.12 20.59 -12.47
C ALA A 74 6.87 21.46 -11.44
N ASN A 75 6.33 22.64 -11.09
CA ASN A 75 6.89 23.61 -10.16
C ASN A 75 6.22 23.56 -8.77
N GLY A 76 5.23 22.69 -8.56
CA GLY A 76 4.45 22.65 -7.32
C GLY A 76 3.34 23.70 -7.24
N ASN A 77 2.90 24.29 -8.36
CA ASN A 77 1.74 25.17 -8.40
C ASN A 77 0.47 24.37 -8.68
N THR A 78 -0.61 24.64 -7.94
CA THR A 78 -1.91 24.00 -8.16
C THR A 78 -2.47 24.30 -9.55
N THR A 79 -2.86 23.26 -10.30
CA THR A 79 -3.48 23.40 -11.63
C THR A 79 -5.01 23.29 -11.59
N SER A 80 -5.65 23.46 -12.75
CA SER A 80 -7.08 23.16 -12.93
C SER A 80 -7.40 21.67 -13.06
N GLU A 81 -6.40 20.79 -13.21
CA GLU A 81 -6.60 19.35 -13.18
C GLU A 81 -6.89 18.89 -11.74
N GLY A 82 -7.84 17.96 -11.58
CA GLY A 82 -8.26 17.44 -10.28
C GLY A 82 -8.39 15.93 -10.29
N GLY A 83 -8.40 15.35 -9.08
CA GLY A 83 -8.42 13.91 -8.89
C GLY A 83 -7.07 13.31 -8.51
N CYS A 84 -6.06 14.15 -8.24
CA CYS A 84 -4.80 13.69 -7.66
C CYS A 84 -5.00 13.23 -6.21
N VAL A 85 -4.24 12.23 -5.80
CA VAL A 85 -4.02 11.92 -4.39
C VAL A 85 -2.73 12.63 -3.97
N LEU A 86 -2.83 13.48 -2.93
CA LEU A 86 -1.67 14.12 -2.30
C LEU A 86 -1.49 13.50 -0.91
N ILE A 87 -0.29 13.04 -0.60
CA ILE A 87 0.11 12.60 0.75
C ILE A 87 1.17 13.59 1.21
N GLU A 88 0.82 14.48 2.13
CA GLU A 88 1.72 15.47 2.70
C GLU A 88 2.56 14.84 3.82
N ASN A 89 3.67 15.48 4.20
CA ASN A 89 4.63 14.94 5.17
C ASN A 89 4.10 14.80 6.62
N HIS A 90 2.88 15.27 6.88
CA HIS A 90 2.19 15.16 8.17
C HIS A 90 0.80 14.49 8.04
N SER A 91 0.47 13.93 6.86
CA SER A 91 -0.79 13.21 6.67
C SER A 91 -0.73 11.87 7.39
N GLU A 92 -1.57 11.65 8.40
CA GLU A 92 -1.74 10.30 9.01
C GLU A 92 -2.67 9.41 8.18
N THR A 93 -3.54 10.01 7.37
CA THR A 93 -4.46 9.31 6.47
C THR A 93 -4.65 10.06 5.16
N VAL A 94 -5.12 9.36 4.12
CA VAL A 94 -5.57 9.97 2.87
C VAL A 94 -6.84 9.28 2.37
N ALA A 95 -7.84 10.07 1.93
CA ALA A 95 -9.05 9.54 1.33
C ALA A 95 -8.87 9.38 -0.19
N VAL A 96 -9.21 8.20 -0.71
CA VAL A 96 -9.11 7.87 -2.13
C VAL A 96 -10.35 7.16 -2.63
N ILE A 97 -10.44 7.07 -3.94
CA ILE A 97 -11.47 6.36 -4.67
C ILE A 97 -10.77 5.31 -5.53
N VAL A 98 -11.04 4.04 -5.23
CA VAL A 98 -10.57 2.90 -6.01
C VAL A 98 -11.64 2.51 -7.01
N VAL A 99 -11.23 2.35 -8.26
CA VAL A 99 -12.05 1.88 -9.38
C VAL A 99 -11.40 0.62 -9.95
N ASP A 100 -12.15 -0.46 -10.12
CA ASP A 100 -11.61 -1.71 -10.65
C ASP A 100 -11.26 -1.62 -12.15
N ALA A 101 -10.48 -2.57 -12.67
CA ALA A 101 -10.13 -2.63 -14.10
C ALA A 101 -11.35 -2.57 -15.06
N THR A 102 -12.51 -3.11 -14.66
CA THR A 102 -13.73 -3.09 -15.49
C THR A 102 -14.47 -1.75 -15.46
N LYS A 103 -14.08 -0.86 -14.53
CA LYS A 103 -14.73 0.43 -14.21
C LYS A 103 -16.19 0.30 -13.78
N GLN A 104 -16.64 -0.91 -13.43
CA GLN A 104 -18.00 -1.17 -12.95
C GLN A 104 -18.11 -1.02 -11.44
N PHE A 105 -17.01 -1.24 -10.70
CA PHE A 105 -16.98 -1.14 -9.26
C PHE A 105 -16.10 0.02 -8.79
N ARG A 106 -16.72 0.91 -8.01
CA ARG A 106 -16.08 2.09 -7.42
C ARG A 106 -16.34 2.08 -5.92
N ARG A 107 -15.29 2.25 -5.12
CA ARG A 107 -15.36 2.32 -3.66
C ARG A 107 -14.48 3.45 -3.14
N GLN A 108 -14.88 4.03 -2.02
CA GLN A 108 -14.05 4.97 -1.28
C GLN A 108 -13.23 4.18 -0.23
N GLU A 109 -11.93 4.45 -0.15
CA GLU A 109 -11.05 3.93 0.89
C GLU A 109 -10.42 5.10 1.65
N THR A 110 -10.19 4.94 2.95
CA THR A 110 -9.31 5.82 3.73
C THR A 110 -8.05 5.02 4.04
N TRP A 111 -6.93 5.45 3.50
CA TRP A 111 -5.63 4.80 3.70
C TRP A 111 -4.90 5.40 4.89
N THR A 112 -4.18 4.57 5.62
CA THR A 112 -3.28 4.98 6.71
C THR A 112 -1.88 5.22 6.14
N ILE A 113 -1.23 6.26 6.62
CA ILE A 113 0.10 6.69 6.18
C ILE A 113 1.07 6.54 7.35
N GLU A 114 2.16 5.78 7.14
CA GLU A 114 3.30 5.74 8.07
C GLU A 114 4.50 6.45 7.44
N HIS A 115 4.89 7.59 7.99
CA HIS A 115 6.13 8.25 7.64
C HIS A 115 7.31 7.63 8.41
N LYS A 116 8.25 7.04 7.69
CA LYS A 116 9.53 6.53 8.21
C LYS A 116 10.66 7.42 7.70
N LYS A 117 11.84 7.33 8.34
CA LYS A 117 12.99 8.21 8.06
C LYS A 117 13.44 8.20 6.58
N ASP A 118 13.23 7.08 5.90
CA ASP A 118 13.68 6.78 4.54
C ASP A 118 12.54 6.63 3.51
N ARG A 119 11.30 6.45 3.95
CA ARG A 119 10.15 6.10 3.09
C ARG A 119 8.81 6.47 3.72
N THR A 120 7.79 6.63 2.90
CA THR A 120 6.38 6.62 3.33
C THR A 120 5.77 5.26 3.00
N ILE A 121 5.07 4.65 3.94
CA ILE A 121 4.27 3.44 3.71
C ILE A 121 2.79 3.83 3.67
N VAL A 122 2.05 3.30 2.70
CA VAL A 122 0.62 3.54 2.51
C VAL A 122 -0.11 2.22 2.69
N MET A 123 -0.95 2.13 3.71
CA MET A 123 -1.69 0.94 4.10
C MET A 123 -3.20 1.13 3.86
N ARG A 124 -3.83 0.09 3.33
CA ARG A 124 -5.25 0.04 2.96
C ARG A 124 -6.12 -0.45 4.14
N PRO A 125 -7.45 -0.29 4.11
CA PRO A 125 -8.33 -0.68 5.22
C PRO A 125 -8.35 -2.19 5.51
N ASP A 126 -7.90 -3.02 4.58
CA ASP A 126 -7.74 -4.47 4.71
C ASP A 126 -6.36 -4.89 5.27
N ASN A 127 -5.51 -3.92 5.64
CA ASN A 127 -4.11 -4.07 6.07
C ASN A 127 -3.15 -4.54 4.95
N SER A 128 -3.56 -4.51 3.68
CA SER A 128 -2.62 -4.61 2.55
C SER A 128 -1.89 -3.29 2.31
N TYR A 129 -0.77 -3.32 1.61
CA TYR A 129 -0.03 -2.12 1.21
C TYR A 129 -0.46 -1.67 -0.20
N VAL A 130 -0.40 -0.36 -0.46
CA VAL A 130 -0.59 0.16 -1.81
C VAL A 130 0.66 -0.08 -2.63
N MET A 131 0.53 -0.86 -3.70
CA MET A 131 1.63 -1.33 -4.55
C MET A 131 1.35 -0.94 -6.00
N PRO A 132 2.36 -0.53 -6.79
CA PRO A 132 2.16 -0.28 -8.22
C PRO A 132 1.68 -1.54 -8.95
N TRP A 133 0.83 -1.37 -9.95
CA TRP A 133 0.50 -2.47 -10.86
C TRP A 133 1.70 -2.77 -11.76
N VAL A 134 2.32 -3.94 -11.54
CA VAL A 134 3.40 -4.48 -12.39
C VAL A 134 2.80 -5.48 -13.37
N LYS A 135 3.18 -5.39 -14.65
CA LYS A 135 2.75 -6.30 -15.72
C LYS A 135 3.78 -7.38 -16.01
#